data_AF-A0A3G9K6K5-F1
#
_entry.id   AF-A0A3G9K6K5-F1
#
_cell.length_a   1.000
_cell.length_b   1.000
_cell.length_c   1.000
_cell.angle_alpha   90.00
_cell.angle_beta   90.00
_cell.angle_gamma   90.00
#
_symmetry.space_group_name_H-M   'P 1'
#
loop_
_entity.id
_entity.type
_entity.pdbx_description
1 polymer ?
#
loop_
_entity_poly.entity_id
_entity_poly.type
_entity_poly.pdbx_seq_one_letter_code
_entity_poly.pdbx_strand_id
1 'polypeptide(L)' 'MLPYRTMPSNEEPRVVEIIDLFRLDFDDAYQYVAAELEKATIVSFDQDFDRTEQRRLTPMQVLKIRN' A
#
# COMPACT_ATOMS: atom_id res chain seq x y z
N MET A 1 10.03 -4.07 -20.15
CA MET A 1 9.12 -3.03 -19.66
C MET A 1 7.93 -3.75 -19.07
N LEU A 2 7.75 -3.75 -17.75
CA LEU A 2 6.53 -4.30 -17.15
C LEU A 2 5.38 -3.36 -17.54
N PRO A 3 4.20 -3.87 -17.97
CA PRO A 3 3.06 -3.00 -18.23
C PRO A 3 2.73 -2.25 -16.94
N TYR A 4 2.55 -0.94 -17.03
CA TYR A 4 2.02 -0.13 -15.93
C TYR A 4 0.66 -0.72 -15.54
N ARG A 5 0.57 -1.24 -14.31
CA ARG A 5 -0.65 -1.85 -13.80
C ARG A 5 -1.35 -0.82 -12.93
N THR A 6 -2.51 -0.37 -13.39
CA THR A 6 -3.41 0.49 -12.64
C THR A 6 -4.40 -0.37 -11.87
N MET A 7 -4.88 0.13 -10.73
CA MET A 7 -5.96 -0.53 -9.99
C MET A 7 -7.20 -0.61 -10.91
N PRO A 8 -7.84 -1.78 -11.04
CA PRO A 8 -9.13 -1.89 -11.72
C PRO A 8 -10.19 -0.99 -11.06
N SER A 9 -11.04 -0.34 -11.85
CA SER A 9 -12.05 0.61 -11.32
C SER A 9 -13.08 -0.06 -10.40
N ASN A 10 -13.29 -1.38 -10.50
CA ASN A 10 -14.17 -2.12 -9.61
C ASN A 10 -13.62 -2.26 -8.18
N GLU A 11 -12.38 -1.86 -7.92
CA GLU A 11 -11.74 -1.89 -6.60
C GLU A 11 -11.86 -0.55 -5.86
N GLU A 12 -12.40 0.49 -6.49
CA GLU A 12 -12.63 1.80 -5.84
C GLU A 12 -13.44 1.70 -4.52
N PRO A 13 -14.46 0.84 -4.38
CA PRO A 13 -15.14 0.65 -3.09
C PRO A 13 -14.22 0.14 -1.98
N ARG A 14 -13.24 -0.71 -2.33
CA ARG A 14 -12.25 -1.23 -1.36
C ARG A 14 -11.34 -0.12 -0.85
N VAL A 15 -11.00 0.87 -1.69
CA VAL A 15 -10.26 2.06 -1.25
C VAL A 15 -11.02 2.81 -0.16
N VAL A 16 -12.32 3.04 -0.36
CA VAL A 16 -13.17 3.72 0.64
C VAL A 16 -13.25 2.92 1.95
N GLU A 17 -13.35 1.59 1.87
CA GLU A 17 -13.34 0.72 3.05
C GLU A 17 -12.02 0.84 3.84
N ILE A 18 -10.89 0.88 3.14
CA ILE A 18 -9.55 1.02 3.73
C ILE A 18 -9.35 2.40 4.40
N ILE A 19 -9.88 3.46 3.78
CA ILE A 19 -9.93 4.80 4.41
C ILE A 19 -10.66 4.71 5.76
N ASP A 20 -11.80 4.04 5.82
CA ASP A 20 -12.58 3.96 7.06
C ASP A 20 -11.91 3.07 8.12
N LEU A 21 -11.39 1.90 7.72
CA LEU A 21 -10.76 0.93 8.61
C LEU A 21 -9.49 1.48 9.25
N PHE A 22 -8.63 2.11 8.44
CA PHE A 22 -7.31 2.53 8.89
C PHE A 22 -7.17 4.04 8.97
N ARG A 23 -8.19 4.86 8.67
CA ARG A 23 -8.09 6.32 8.68
C ARG A 23 -6.99 6.87 7.76
N LEU A 24 -6.69 6.19 6.66
CA LEU A 24 -5.75 6.69 5.64
C LEU A 24 -6.40 7.82 4.83
N ASP A 25 -5.59 8.68 4.22
CA ASP A 25 -6.09 9.53 3.14
C ASP A 25 -6.31 8.72 1.87
N PHE A 26 -6.83 9.38 0.83
CA PHE A 26 -7.25 8.68 -0.38
C PHE A 26 -6.07 8.02 -1.11
N ASP A 27 -4.96 8.73 -1.24
CA ASP A 27 -3.78 8.22 -1.94
C ASP A 27 -3.07 7.10 -1.17
N ASP A 28 -2.99 7.17 0.15
CA ASP A 28 -2.45 6.06 0.94
C ASP A 28 -3.36 4.83 0.92
N ALA A 29 -4.68 5.02 1.00
CA ALA A 29 -5.62 3.92 0.88
C ALA A 29 -5.56 3.27 -0.51
N TYR A 30 -5.43 4.07 -1.58
CA TYR A 30 -5.23 3.54 -2.92
C TYR A 30 -3.93 2.74 -3.04
N GLN A 31 -2.82 3.25 -2.49
CA GLN A 31 -1.55 2.53 -2.47
C GLN A 31 -1.63 1.22 -1.68
N TYR A 32 -2.37 1.21 -0.57
CA TYR A 32 -2.62 0.00 0.21
C TYR A 32 -3.37 -1.05 -0.61
N VAL A 33 -4.48 -0.69 -1.26
CA VAL A 33 -5.26 -1.62 -2.09
C VAL A 33 -4.46 -2.12 -3.29
N ALA A 34 -3.66 -1.25 -3.94
CA ALA A 34 -2.77 -1.67 -5.01
C ALA A 34 -1.72 -2.70 -4.52
N ALA A 35 -1.19 -2.52 -3.30
CA ALA A 35 -0.27 -3.46 -2.69
C ALA A 35 -0.94 -4.81 -2.35
N GLU A 36 -2.19 -4.81 -1.87
CA GLU A 36 -2.98 -6.03 -1.66
C GLU A 36 -3.16 -6.82 -2.97
N LEU A 37 -3.58 -6.14 -4.05
CA LEU A 37 -3.86 -6.75 -5.35
C LEU A 37 -2.62 -7.38 -6.01
N GLU A 38 -1.47 -6.70 -5.91
CA GLU A 38 -0.21 -7.18 -6.47
C GLU A 38 0.56 -8.09 -5.49
N LYS A 39 0.04 -8.33 -4.29
CA LYS A 39 0.73 -9.05 -3.20
C LYS A 39 2.13 -8.48 -2.94
N ALA A 40 2.24 -7.16 -3.03
CA ALA A 40 3.50 -6.42 -2.93
C ALA A 40 3.65 -5.82 -1.53
N THR A 41 4.88 -5.76 -1.01
CA THR A 41 5.15 -5.06 0.27
C THR A 41 5.17 -3.55 0.07
N ILE A 42 4.45 -2.81 0.93
CA ILE A 42 4.51 -1.34 0.95
C ILE A 42 5.89 -0.91 1.47
N VAL A 43 6.62 -0.15 0.66
CA VAL A 43 7.88 0.48 1.06
C VAL A 43 7.66 1.99 1.10
N SER A 44 7.59 2.57 2.30
CA SER A 44 7.24 3.97 2.47
C SER A 44 7.94 4.60 3.68
N PHE A 45 8.12 5.92 3.64
CA PHE A 45 8.49 6.70 4.82
C PHE A 45 7.27 7.09 5.66
N ASP A 46 6.07 7.05 5.08
CA ASP A 46 4.83 7.44 5.76
C ASP A 46 4.49 6.48 6.89
N GLN A 47 4.36 7.01 8.11
CA GLN A 47 4.03 6.24 9.30
C GLN A 47 2.56 5.83 9.34
N ASP A 48 1.72 6.42 8.49
CA ASP A 48 0.30 6.09 8.44
C ASP A 48 0.06 4.63 8.03
N PHE A 49 0.99 4.00 7.29
CA PHE A 49 0.90 2.57 7.03
C PHE A 49 1.19 1.70 8.27
N ASP A 50 1.83 2.22 9.33
CA ASP A 50 2.18 1.44 10.53
C ASP A 50 0.94 0.95 11.31
N ARG A 51 -0.22 1.62 11.13
CA ARG A 51 -1.52 1.24 11.69
C ARG A 51 -2.32 0.24 10.85
N THR A 52 -1.83 -0.13 9.66
CA THR A 52 -2.50 -1.08 8.77
C THR A 52 -2.12 -2.54 9.10
N GLU A 53 -2.89 -3.50 8.59
CA GLU A 53 -2.56 -4.93 8.76
C GLU A 53 -1.25 -5.30 8.04
N GLN A 54 -1.07 -4.83 6.81
CA GLN A 54 0.13 -5.14 6.03
C GLN A 54 1.40 -4.45 6.56
N ARG A 55 1.24 -3.27 7.18
CA ARG A 55 2.33 -2.37 7.58
C ARG A 55 3.25 -1.99 6.42
N ARG A 56 4.22 -1.13 6.68
CA ARG A 56 5.28 -0.80 5.71
C ARG A 56 6.63 -1.39 6.11
N LEU A 57 7.52 -1.46 5.14
CA LEU A 57 8.95 -1.37 5.36
C LEU A 57 9.43 0.05 5.07
N THR A 58 10.38 0.54 5.85
CA THR A 58 11.18 1.69 5.48
C THR A 58 12.18 1.28 4.38
N PRO A 59 12.59 2.20 3.49
CA PRO A 59 13.63 1.92 2.51
C PRO A 59 14.93 1.35 3.12
N MET A 60 15.32 1.83 4.31
CA MET A 60 16.48 1.32 5.04
C MET A 60 16.33 -0.16 5.45
N GLN A 61 15.13 -0.58 5.88
CA GLN A 61 14.87 -1.99 6.19
C GLN A 61 15.00 -2.88 4.95
N VAL A 62 14.51 -2.41 3.79
CA VAL A 62 14.64 -3.15 2.53
C VAL A 62 16.10 -3.35 2.13
N LEU A 63 16.94 -2.33 2.29
CA LEU A 63 18.38 -2.45 1.99
C LEU A 63 19.09 -3.48 2.90
N LYS A 64 18.64 -3.63 4.15
CA LYS A 64 19.20 -4.62 5.09
C LYS A 64 18.81 -6.06 4.76
N ILE A 65 17.65 -6.28 4.13
CA ILE A 65 17.16 -7.62 3.74
C ILE A 65 17.90 -8.16 2.50
N ARG A 66 18.47 -7.26 1.68
CA ARG A 66 19.09 -7.61 0.38
C ARG A 66 20.60 -7.89 0.45
N ASN A 67 21.18 -7.87 1.65
CA ASN A 67 22.60 -8.18 1.93
C ASN A 67 22.71 -9.54 2.62
#